data_AF-A0AAN8FHT1-F1
#
_entry.id   AF-A0AAN8FHT1-F1
#
_cell.length_a   1.000
_cell.length_b   1.000
_cell.length_c   1.000
_cell.angle_alpha   90.00
_cell.angle_beta   90.00
_cell.angle_gamma   90.00
#
_symmetry.space_group_name_H-M   'P 1'
#
loop_
_entity.id
_entity.type
_entity.pdbx_description
1 polymer ?
#
loop_
_entity_poly.entity_id
_entity_poly.type
_entity_poly.pdbx_seq_one_letter_code
_entity_poly.pdbx_strand_id
1 'polypeptide(L)'
;MNNINKLQQRLKFTTCKGVELVQTKSHQEARLIHYRNGTVIEASTKERAISDQLYSNTDTCASMNLGRILAARCLQAGIYFATPGASEEQIEISKHQKEFFKVLQDEGLQLKEPAAFEQTYETDRSMTWERYPLMANRQDKLDEL
;
A
#
# COMPACT_ATOMS: atom_id res chain seq x y z
N MET A 1 -6.14 -18.03 -26.84
CA MET A 1 -4.89 -17.48 -26.26
C MET A 1 -5.10 -16.43 -25.15
N ASN A 2 -6.25 -16.37 -24.44
CA ASN A 2 -6.54 -15.30 -23.46
C ASN A 2 -6.67 -15.74 -21.98
N ASN A 3 -6.33 -16.99 -21.61
CA ASN A 3 -6.57 -17.49 -20.26
C ASN A 3 -5.34 -17.59 -19.34
N ILE A 4 -4.11 -17.42 -19.85
CA ILE A 4 -2.89 -17.55 -19.03
C ILE A 4 -2.69 -16.30 -18.16
N ASN A 5 -3.04 -15.10 -18.66
CA ASN A 5 -2.95 -13.86 -17.89
C ASN A 5 -3.94 -13.78 -16.71
N LYS A 6 -5.01 -14.58 -16.72
CA LYS A 6 -6.01 -14.61 -15.64
C LYS A 6 -5.56 -15.43 -14.43
N LEU A 7 -4.66 -16.41 -14.63
CA LEU A 7 -4.08 -17.22 -13.55
C LEU A 7 -2.86 -16.54 -12.92
N GLN A 8 -2.07 -15.80 -13.71
CA GLN A 8 -0.99 -14.95 -13.18
C GLN A 8 -1.52 -13.79 -12.32
N GLN A 9 -2.79 -13.39 -12.48
CA GLN A 9 -3.45 -12.43 -11.60
C GLN A 9 -3.95 -13.04 -10.27
N ARG A 10 -3.98 -14.37 -10.14
CA ARG A 10 -4.45 -15.05 -8.91
C ARG A 10 -3.37 -15.22 -7.83
N LEU A 11 -2.10 -14.96 -8.14
CA LEU A 11 -0.96 -15.09 -7.22
C LEU A 11 -0.26 -13.76 -6.93
N LYS A 12 -0.98 -12.65 -7.06
CA LYS A 12 -0.66 -11.41 -6.35
C LYS A 12 -1.74 -11.19 -5.29
N PHE A 13 -1.81 -12.08 -4.30
CA PHE A 13 -2.43 -11.73 -3.01
C PHE A 13 -1.47 -10.77 -2.29
N THR A 14 -1.16 -9.65 -2.92
CA THR A 14 -0.50 -8.54 -2.26
C THR A 14 -1.50 -8.00 -1.26
N THR A 15 -1.12 -8.03 0.01
CA THR A 15 -1.79 -7.38 1.13
C THR A 15 -1.75 -5.86 1.01
N CYS A 16 -2.02 -5.32 -0.19
CA CYS A 16 -1.96 -3.90 -0.51
C CYS A 16 -2.92 -3.15 0.40
N LYS A 17 -2.36 -2.59 1.46
CA LYS A 17 -3.02 -1.65 2.35
C LYS A 17 -2.77 -0.27 1.74
N GLY A 18 -3.78 0.27 1.07
CA GLY A 18 -3.70 1.62 0.51
C GLY A 18 -3.90 2.66 1.61
N VAL A 19 -3.01 3.65 1.71
CA VAL A 19 -3.21 4.81 2.57
C VAL A 19 -3.67 5.99 1.71
N GLU A 20 -4.81 6.56 2.08
CA GLU A 20 -5.45 7.65 1.36
C GLU A 20 -5.78 8.81 2.29
N LEU A 21 -5.61 10.02 1.77
CA LEU A 21 -6.07 11.25 2.41
C LEU A 21 -7.24 11.81 1.60
N VAL A 22 -8.44 11.73 2.17
CA VAL A 22 -9.67 12.26 1.57
C VAL A 22 -9.94 13.64 2.14
N GLN A 23 -10.00 14.63 1.25
CA GLN A 23 -10.27 16.02 1.61
C GLN A 23 -11.70 16.41 1.22
N THR A 24 -12.46 16.90 2.19
CA THR A 24 -13.78 17.50 1.98
C THR A 24 -13.70 18.99 2.30
N LYS A 25 -14.71 19.77 1.90
CA LYS A 25 -14.76 21.24 2.14
C LYS A 25 -14.60 21.64 3.61
N SER A 26 -15.04 20.81 4.55
CA SER A 26 -15.03 21.13 5.99
C SER A 26 -14.17 20.21 6.85
N HIS A 27 -13.78 19.04 6.34
CA HIS A 27 -13.08 18.01 7.09
C HIS A 27 -12.09 17.27 6.21
N GLN A 28 -11.04 16.76 6.84
CA GLN A 28 -10.09 15.83 6.27
C GLN A 28 -10.19 14.47 6.98
N GLU A 29 -9.99 13.41 6.21
CA GLU A 29 -10.05 12.03 6.67
C GLU A 29 -8.86 11.27 6.10
N ALA A 30 -8.12 10.59 6.98
CA ALA A 30 -7.03 9.71 6.62
C ALA A 30 -7.50 8.27 6.82
N ARG A 31 -7.31 7.42 5.81
CA ARG A 31 -7.85 6.05 5.78
C ARG A 31 -6.78 5.07 5.35
N LEU A 32 -6.76 3.91 6.00
CA LEU A 32 -6.02 2.73 5.59
C LEU A 32 -7.02 1.70 5.07
N ILE A 33 -6.90 1.33 3.80
CA ILE A 33 -7.84 0.48 3.07
C ILE A 33 -7.18 -0.85 2.75
N HIS A 34 -7.85 -1.94 3.13
CA HIS A 34 -7.51 -3.28 2.70
C HIS A 34 -8.19 -3.61 1.37
N TYR A 35 -7.47 -4.27 0.47
CA TYR A 35 -7.94 -4.59 -0.89
C TYR A 35 -9.31 -5.29 -0.95
N ARG A 36 -9.66 -6.11 0.06
CA ARG A 36 -10.92 -6.88 0.09
C ARG A 36 -11.95 -6.36 1.08
N ASN A 37 -11.50 -5.81 2.21
CA ASN A 37 -12.37 -5.56 3.36
C ASN A 37 -12.74 -4.07 3.48
N GLY A 38 -12.16 -3.21 2.64
CA GLY A 38 -12.35 -1.77 2.73
C GLY A 38 -11.51 -1.15 3.84
N THR A 39 -12.01 -0.09 4.46
CA THR A 39 -11.29 0.69 5.48
C THR A 39 -11.07 -0.13 6.75
N VAL A 40 -9.80 -0.26 7.16
CA VAL A 40 -9.39 -0.99 8.38
C VAL A 40 -9.15 -0.02 9.54
N ILE A 41 -8.41 1.05 9.26
CA ILE A 41 -8.10 2.10 10.23
C ILE A 41 -8.46 3.43 9.59
N GLU A 42 -9.13 4.27 10.35
CA GLU A 42 -9.45 5.64 9.95
C GLU A 42 -9.01 6.61 11.03
N ALA A 43 -8.73 7.84 10.63
CA ALA A 43 -8.56 8.99 11.51
C ALA A 43 -9.21 10.19 10.81
N SER A 44 -10.16 10.83 11.48
CA SER A 44 -10.92 11.95 10.90
C SER A 44 -10.95 13.16 11.81
N THR A 45 -10.89 14.35 11.20
CA THR A 45 -11.16 15.62 11.89
C THR A 45 -12.60 15.76 12.37
N LYS A 46 -13.51 14.83 12.01
CA LYS A 46 -14.84 14.72 12.62
C LYS A 46 -14.78 14.15 14.04
N GLU A 47 -13.72 13.43 14.38
CA GLU A 47 -13.52 12.93 15.74
C GLU A 47 -13.25 14.11 16.67
N ARG A 48 -14.10 14.28 17.68
CA ARG A 48 -14.02 15.42 18.59
C ARG A 48 -12.67 15.51 19.31
N ALA A 49 -12.10 14.37 19.69
CA ALA A 49 -10.78 14.30 20.33
C ALA A 49 -9.66 14.89 19.46
N ILE A 50 -9.81 14.85 18.13
CA ILE A 50 -8.87 15.42 17.16
C ILE A 50 -9.24 16.88 16.87
N SER A 51 -10.52 17.14 16.61
CA SER A 51 -11.01 18.48 16.27
C SER A 51 -10.73 19.50 17.36
N ASP A 52 -10.90 19.13 18.64
CA ASP A 52 -10.72 20.03 19.79
C ASP A 52 -9.23 20.45 19.96
N GLN A 53 -8.29 19.69 19.39
CA GLN A 53 -6.85 19.99 19.44
C GLN A 53 -6.36 20.79 18.22
N LEU A 54 -7.21 20.95 17.19
CA LEU A 54 -6.86 21.62 15.94
C LEU A 54 -7.46 23.03 15.91
N TYR A 55 -6.67 23.98 15.39
CA TYR A 55 -7.19 25.32 15.11
C TYR A 55 -8.16 25.32 13.92
N SER A 56 -7.91 24.46 12.92
CA SER A 56 -8.72 24.32 11.70
C SER A 56 -8.70 22.86 11.23
N ASN A 57 -9.81 22.42 10.65
CA ASN A 57 -10.01 21.05 10.17
C ASN A 57 -9.51 20.82 8.73
N THR A 58 -9.14 21.88 8.02
CA THR A 58 -8.80 21.85 6.59
C THR A 58 -7.36 22.26 6.29
N ASP A 59 -6.63 22.75 7.29
CA ASP A 59 -5.29 23.29 7.08
C ASP A 59 -4.24 22.19 6.88
N THR A 60 -3.03 22.56 6.46
CA THR A 60 -1.91 21.63 6.32
C THR A 60 -1.50 21.00 7.66
N CYS A 61 -1.65 21.74 8.77
CA CYS A 61 -1.41 21.21 10.11
C CYS A 61 -2.39 20.09 10.48
N ALA A 62 -3.65 20.17 10.03
CA ALA A 62 -4.62 19.10 10.22
C ALA A 62 -4.16 17.83 9.49
N SER A 63 -3.67 17.98 8.26
CA SER A 63 -3.12 16.88 7.47
C SER A 63 -1.93 16.22 8.18
N MET A 64 -0.98 17.01 8.68
CA MET A 64 0.17 16.49 9.45
C MET A 64 -0.26 15.73 10.70
N ASN A 65 -1.16 16.31 11.51
CA ASN A 65 -1.60 15.68 12.75
C ASN A 65 -2.41 14.41 12.49
N LEU A 66 -3.24 14.37 11.44
CA LEU A 66 -3.90 13.15 11.00
C LEU A 66 -2.90 12.07 10.59
N GLY A 67 -1.78 12.45 9.94
CA GLY A 67 -0.68 11.55 9.62
C GLY A 67 -0.09 10.90 10.87
N ARG A 68 0.21 11.69 11.91
CA ARG A 68 0.72 11.18 13.19
C ARG A 68 -0.24 10.22 13.87
N ILE A 69 -1.52 10.59 13.95
CA ILE A 69 -2.54 9.77 14.61
C ILE A 69 -2.75 8.47 13.84
N LEU A 70 -2.80 8.53 12.51
CA LEU A 70 -2.95 7.34 11.68
C LEU A 70 -1.72 6.42 11.81
N ALA A 71 -0.49 6.97 11.77
CA ALA A 71 0.73 6.20 12.00
C ALA A 71 0.69 5.49 13.36
N ALA A 72 0.37 6.21 14.43
CA ALA A 72 0.29 5.65 15.78
C ALA A 72 -0.74 4.53 15.88
N ARG A 73 -1.94 4.72 15.30
CA ARG A 73 -2.99 3.68 15.25
C ARG A 73 -2.52 2.45 14.47
N CYS A 74 -1.83 2.65 13.35
CA CYS A 74 -1.29 1.55 12.54
C CYS A 74 -0.23 0.75 13.30
N LEU A 75 0.71 1.43 13.95
CA LEU A 75 1.77 0.79 14.73
C LEU A 75 1.21 0.03 15.94
N GLN A 76 0.22 0.59 16.64
CA GLN A 76 -0.48 -0.09 17.73
C GLN A 76 -1.24 -1.34 17.26
N ALA A 77 -1.77 -1.31 16.03
CA ALA A 77 -2.41 -2.46 15.39
C ALA A 77 -1.41 -3.47 14.78
N GLY A 78 -0.09 -3.21 14.86
CA GLY A 78 0.94 -4.07 14.28
C GLY A 78 1.08 -3.95 12.75
N ILE A 79 0.65 -2.83 12.17
CA ILE A 79 0.77 -2.55 10.73
C ILE A 79 1.95 -1.60 10.50
N TYR A 80 3.01 -2.12 9.89
CA TYR A 80 4.25 -1.38 9.62
C TYR A 80 4.42 -0.94 8.16
N PHE A 81 3.77 -1.64 7.24
CA PHE A 81 3.87 -1.41 5.81
C PHE A 81 2.53 -0.99 5.24
N ALA A 82 2.55 0.04 4.40
CA ALA A 82 1.40 0.46 3.61
C ALA A 82 1.86 1.06 2.29
N THR A 83 0.98 1.17 1.31
CA THR A 83 1.28 1.74 0.00
C THR A 83 0.46 3.02 -0.17
N PRO A 84 1.03 4.11 -0.70
CA PRO A 84 0.25 5.31 -1.03
C PRO A 84 -0.85 4.99 -2.05
N GLY A 85 -2.08 5.40 -1.77
CA GLY A 85 -3.20 5.30 -2.72
C GLY A 85 -3.23 6.43 -3.75
N ALA A 86 -2.46 7.49 -3.54
CA ALA A 86 -2.30 8.61 -4.48
C ALA A 86 -1.13 8.36 -5.43
N SER A 87 -1.21 8.86 -6.67
CA SER A 87 -0.07 8.83 -7.59
C SER A 87 1.04 9.78 -7.10
N GLU A 88 2.30 9.48 -7.40
CA GLU A 88 3.43 10.34 -7.02
C GLU A 88 3.22 11.80 -7.46
N GLU A 89 2.65 12.01 -8.66
CA GLU A 89 2.33 13.32 -9.20
C GLU A 89 1.35 14.11 -8.31
N GLN A 90 0.31 13.45 -7.78
CA GLN A 90 -0.68 14.07 -6.89
C GLN A 90 -0.07 14.47 -5.54
N ILE A 91 0.86 13.65 -5.05
CA ILE A 91 1.59 13.91 -3.81
C ILE A 91 2.47 15.15 -3.95
N GLU A 92 3.11 15.34 -5.11
CA GLU A 92 3.96 16.51 -5.35
C GLU A 92 3.18 17.81 -5.53
N ILE A 93 2.04 17.76 -6.24
CA ILE A 93 1.21 18.92 -6.52
C ILE A 93 0.59 19.48 -5.22
N SER A 94 0.11 18.59 -4.34
CA SER A 94 -0.66 18.99 -3.17
C SER A 94 0.19 19.07 -1.90
N LYS A 95 0.30 20.28 -1.34
CA LYS A 95 1.05 20.52 -0.08
C LYS A 95 0.55 19.64 1.06
N HIS A 96 -0.77 19.40 1.13
CA HIS A 96 -1.38 18.59 2.18
C HIS A 96 -0.96 17.12 2.11
N GLN A 97 -0.97 16.50 0.92
CA GLN A 97 -0.57 15.10 0.78
C GLN A 97 0.94 14.96 1.01
N LYS A 98 1.74 15.90 0.50
CA LYS A 98 3.19 15.90 0.72
C LYS A 98 3.56 15.87 2.20
N GLU A 99 3.01 16.78 2.99
CA GLU A 99 3.29 16.84 4.44
C GLU A 99 2.71 15.63 5.18
N PHE A 100 1.54 15.13 4.77
CA PHE A 100 0.94 13.92 5.35
C PHE A 100 1.81 12.68 5.14
N PHE A 101 2.27 12.41 3.92
CA PHE A 101 3.12 11.23 3.64
C PHE A 101 4.51 11.35 4.24
N LYS A 102 5.07 12.57 4.30
CA LYS A 102 6.33 12.83 5.01
C LYS A 102 6.22 12.46 6.49
N VAL A 103 5.18 12.92 7.17
CA VAL A 103 4.96 12.61 8.59
C VAL A 103 4.75 11.11 8.82
N LEU A 104 4.03 10.41 7.93
CA LEU A 104 3.87 8.95 8.04
C LEU A 104 5.22 8.22 8.01
N GLN A 105 6.15 8.65 7.14
CA GLN A 105 7.50 8.11 7.09
C GLN A 105 8.32 8.45 8.35
N ASP A 106 8.22 9.70 8.83
CA ASP A 106 8.91 10.18 10.03
C ASP A 106 8.48 9.40 11.29
N GLU A 107 7.20 9.03 11.40
CA GLU A 107 6.65 8.21 12.50
C GLU A 107 6.97 6.71 12.36
N GLY A 108 7.64 6.29 11.27
CA GLY A 108 8.14 4.93 11.08
C GLY A 108 7.24 4.00 10.26
N LEU A 109 6.20 4.53 9.61
CA LEU A 109 5.41 3.74 8.66
C LEU A 109 6.13 3.66 7.31
N GLN A 110 6.42 2.45 6.85
CA GLN A 110 7.11 2.25 5.57
C GLN A 110 6.09 2.26 4.42
N LEU A 111 6.23 3.22 3.51
CA LEU A 111 5.34 3.40 2.36
C LEU A 111 5.59 2.41 1.19
N LYS A 112 6.39 1.38 1.43
CA LYS A 112 6.71 0.35 0.43
C LYS A 112 6.57 -1.01 1.06
N GLU A 113 5.69 -1.82 0.49
CA GLU A 113 5.53 -3.21 0.89
C GLU A 113 6.71 -4.05 0.37
N PRO A 114 7.26 -4.98 1.17
CA PRO A 114 8.26 -5.91 0.68
C PRO A 114 7.68 -6.78 -0.44
N ALA A 115 8.54 -7.21 -1.36
CA ALA A 115 8.13 -8.13 -2.41
C ALA A 115 7.67 -9.45 -1.79
N ALA A 116 6.55 -9.97 -2.29
CA ALA A 116 6.11 -11.31 -1.91
C ALA A 116 7.16 -12.33 -2.34
N PHE A 117 7.46 -13.29 -1.47
CA PHE A 117 8.27 -14.44 -1.85
C PHE A 117 7.53 -15.27 -2.89
N GLU A 118 8.25 -15.69 -3.91
CA GLU A 118 7.70 -16.62 -4.88
C GLU A 118 7.39 -17.95 -4.20
N GLN A 119 6.27 -18.55 -4.59
CA GLN A 119 5.89 -19.87 -4.08
C GLN A 119 6.76 -20.92 -4.78
N THR A 120 7.61 -21.58 -3.98
CA THR A 120 8.46 -22.71 -4.37
C THR A 120 7.86 -23.99 -3.79
N TYR A 121 8.22 -25.17 -4.31
CA TYR A 121 7.80 -26.46 -3.77
C TYR A 121 8.14 -26.64 -2.28
N GLU A 122 9.22 -26.01 -1.81
CA GLU A 122 9.63 -26.01 -0.40
C GLU A 122 8.68 -25.19 0.49
N THR A 123 8.11 -24.12 -0.07
CA THR A 123 7.32 -23.11 0.63
C THR A 123 5.83 -23.42 0.57
N ASP A 124 5.34 -23.98 -0.54
CA ASP A 124 3.93 -24.32 -0.77
C ASP A 124 3.72 -25.81 -0.97
N ARG A 125 3.03 -26.44 -0.01
CA ARG A 125 2.70 -27.86 -0.03
C ARG A 125 1.80 -28.27 -1.20
N SER A 126 1.02 -27.34 -1.76
CA SER A 126 0.18 -27.61 -2.93
C SER A 126 0.99 -27.71 -4.23
N MET A 127 2.20 -27.15 -4.24
CA MET A 127 3.09 -27.12 -5.39
C MET A 127 3.95 -28.39 -5.40
N THR A 128 3.40 -29.45 -5.99
CA THR A 128 4.04 -30.78 -6.02
C THR A 128 5.16 -30.91 -7.06
N TRP A 129 5.23 -30.01 -8.04
CA TRP A 129 6.16 -30.10 -9.17
C TRP A 129 6.64 -28.71 -9.58
N GLU A 130 7.95 -28.54 -9.73
CA GLU A 130 8.54 -27.38 -10.40
C GLU A 130 8.96 -27.75 -11.81
N ARG A 131 8.72 -26.84 -12.76
CA ARG A 131 9.29 -26.99 -14.10
C ARG A 131 10.79 -26.79 -13.98
N TYR A 132 11.56 -27.85 -14.20
CA TYR A 132 13.00 -27.71 -14.41
C TYR A 132 13.26 -26.70 -15.53
N PRO A 133 14.28 -25.85 -15.40
CA PRO A 133 14.69 -24.99 -16.49
C PRO A 133 14.99 -25.86 -17.71
N LEU A 134 14.30 -25.58 -18.83
CA LEU A 134 14.61 -26.21 -20.11
C LEU A 134 16.01 -25.75 -20.50
N MET A 135 16.99 -26.64 -20.36
CA MET A 135 18.32 -26.40 -20.89
C MET A 135 18.20 -26.39 -22.41
N ALA A 136 18.65 -25.31 -23.05
CA ALA A 136 18.67 -25.24 -24.51
C ALA A 136 19.53 -26.39 -25.06
N ASN A 137 18.94 -27.18 -25.95
CA ASN A 137 19.66 -28.27 -26.60
C ASN A 137 20.49 -27.72 -27.76
N ARG A 138 21.46 -28.51 -28.25
CA ARG A 138 22.28 -28.14 -29.41
C ARG A 138 21.41 -27.81 -30.64
N GLN A 139 20.26 -28.48 -30.78
CA GLN A 139 19.31 -28.28 -31.87
C GLN A 139 18.64 -26.90 -31.84
N ASP A 140 18.36 -26.35 -30.65
CA ASP A 140 17.66 -25.06 -30.50
C ASP A 140 18.56 -23.87 -30.89
N LYS A 141 19.88 -24.08 -30.98
CA LYS A 141 20.87 -23.08 -31.40
C LYS A 141 21.16 -23.09 -32.90
N LEU A 142 20.56 -24.00 -33.67
CA LEU A 142 20.78 -24.09 -35.12
C LEU A 142 20.00 -23.03 -35.90
N ASP A 143 18.93 -22.46 -35.32
CA ASP A 143 18.11 -21.43 -35.97
C ASP A 143 18.76 -20.03 -35.98
N GLU A 144 19.91 -19.87 -35.30
CA GLU A 144 20.70 -18.62 -35.23
C GLU A 144 21.89 -18.59 -36.23
N LEU A 145 22.03 -19.60 -37.09
CA LEU A 145 23.08 -19.74 -38.13
C LEU A 145 22.50 -19.68 -39.54
#